data_AF-A0A954E3D7-F1
#
_entry.id   AF-A0A954E3D7-F1
#
_cell.length_a   1.000
_cell.length_b   1.000
_cell.length_c   1.000
_cell.angle_alpha   90.00
_cell.angle_beta   90.00
_cell.angle_gamma   90.00
#
_symmetry.space_group_name_H-M   'P 1'
#
loop_
_entity.id
_entity.type
_entity.pdbx_description
1 polymer ?
#
loop_
_entity_poly.entity_id
_entity_poly.type
_entity_poly.pdbx_seq_one_letter_code
_entity_poly.pdbx_strand_id
1 'polypeptide(L)'
;MTLVKYGKIILDAAPLNAVKNVTDTIGTFVGDTLTGAQKLLADQSGAIDVTALYDGMEWVGAKFTGWGPFGRGIAPKRLPTKPQHPDVPKYPKSPHSKPVTSSTTPGEYVFVQDADGVVYVVPQASHAHPTVLGGGQPAAAAGEITIGPNGVVTEINNISGTFQHDASVLPGVQKALEQAGLKVAPDAIKPFQW
;
A
#
# COMPACT_ATOMS: atom_id res chain seq x y z
N MET A 1 -28.72 -13.21 -14.91
CA MET A 1 -28.42 -14.05 -13.73
C MET A 1 -27.44 -15.11 -14.18
N THR A 2 -26.14 -14.92 -13.91
CA THR A 2 -25.10 -15.86 -14.34
C THR A 2 -24.04 -15.95 -13.25
N LEU A 3 -23.94 -17.13 -12.63
CA LEU A 3 -22.90 -17.50 -11.68
C LEU A 3 -21.54 -17.59 -12.40
N VAL A 4 -20.50 -17.02 -11.81
CA VAL A 4 -19.11 -17.34 -12.19
C VAL A 4 -18.51 -18.24 -11.11
N LYS A 5 -18.13 -19.45 -11.53
CA LYS A 5 -17.51 -20.51 -10.72
C LYS A 5 -15.98 -20.37 -10.87
N TYR A 6 -15.26 -20.08 -9.80
CA TYR A 6 -13.79 -20.02 -9.82
C TYR A 6 -13.20 -21.44 -9.83
N GLY A 7 -12.54 -21.79 -10.93
CA GLY A 7 -11.68 -22.98 -11.03
C GLY A 7 -10.22 -22.60 -10.81
N LYS A 8 -9.54 -23.32 -9.92
CA LYS A 8 -8.10 -23.20 -9.65
C LYS A 8 -7.33 -23.82 -10.82
N ILE A 9 -6.51 -23.04 -11.52
CA ILE A 9 -5.55 -23.59 -12.49
C ILE A 9 -4.25 -23.90 -11.74
N ILE A 10 -3.90 -25.18 -11.69
CA ILE A 10 -2.56 -25.65 -11.30
C ILE A 10 -1.81 -25.88 -12.61
N LEU A 11 -0.74 -25.12 -12.84
CA LEU A 11 0.17 -25.37 -13.96
C LEU A 11 1.25 -26.33 -13.49
N ASP A 12 1.16 -27.59 -13.92
CA ASP A 12 2.27 -28.55 -13.82
C ASP A 12 3.37 -28.12 -14.78
N ALA A 13 4.59 -27.98 -14.25
CA ALA A 13 5.76 -27.58 -15.02
C ALA A 13 6.23 -28.73 -15.91
N ALA A 14 6.11 -28.57 -17.24
CA ALA A 14 6.77 -29.43 -18.20
C ALA A 14 8.24 -29.00 -18.41
N PRO A 15 9.19 -29.94 -18.62
CA PRO A 15 10.61 -29.62 -18.75
C PRO A 15 10.95 -28.90 -20.07
N LEU A 16 11.91 -27.98 -19.97
CA LEU A 16 12.19 -26.84 -20.86
C LEU A 16 12.59 -27.10 -22.32
N ASN A 17 12.55 -28.33 -22.84
CA ASN A 17 13.22 -28.67 -24.11
C ASN A 17 12.30 -29.05 -25.28
N ALA A 18 11.00 -28.70 -25.22
CA ALA A 18 10.07 -29.11 -26.27
C ALA A 18 9.00 -28.05 -26.61
N VAL A 19 9.36 -26.87 -27.10
CA VAL A 19 8.43 -26.03 -27.89
C VAL A 19 9.20 -25.34 -29.02
N LYS A 20 8.96 -25.76 -30.26
CA LYS A 20 9.64 -25.25 -31.46
C LYS A 20 8.81 -24.27 -32.30
N ASN A 21 7.58 -23.96 -31.93
CA ASN A 21 6.74 -22.95 -32.58
C ASN A 21 5.74 -22.39 -31.56
N VAL A 22 5.83 -21.09 -31.26
CA VAL A 22 4.93 -20.37 -30.34
C VAL A 22 3.80 -19.75 -31.15
N THR A 23 2.81 -20.56 -31.51
CA THR A 23 1.55 -20.03 -32.07
C THR A 23 0.29 -20.66 -31.49
N ASP A 24 0.41 -21.61 -30.58
CA ASP A 24 -0.72 -22.11 -29.81
C ASP A 24 -0.64 -21.56 -28.39
N THR A 25 -1.70 -20.90 -27.94
CA THR A 25 -1.91 -20.31 -26.59
C THR A 25 -1.65 -18.80 -26.47
N ILE A 26 -2.28 -17.96 -27.30
CA ILE A 26 -2.67 -16.62 -26.84
C ILE A 26 -4.13 -16.39 -27.22
N GLY A 27 -5.02 -16.51 -26.23
CA GLY A 27 -6.42 -16.13 -26.37
C GLY A 27 -6.52 -14.63 -26.67
N THR A 28 -7.31 -14.32 -27.70
CA THR A 28 -7.67 -12.98 -28.17
C THR A 28 -8.12 -12.03 -27.05
N PHE A 29 -7.41 -10.91 -26.88
CA PHE A 29 -7.94 -9.70 -26.27
C PHE A 29 -8.64 -8.88 -27.35
N VAL A 30 -9.93 -8.60 -27.16
CA VAL A 30 -10.75 -7.74 -28.06
C VAL A 30 -10.91 -6.38 -27.38
N GLY A 31 -10.52 -5.29 -28.06
CA GLY A 31 -10.81 -3.91 -27.68
C GLY A 31 -9.62 -2.94 -27.73
N ASP A 32 -9.31 -2.46 -28.94
CA ASP A 32 -8.79 -1.14 -29.33
C ASP A 32 -7.38 -0.64 -28.92
N THR A 33 -6.48 -0.76 -29.90
CA THR A 33 -5.36 0.13 -30.31
C THR A 33 -4.24 0.47 -29.31
N LEU A 34 -3.18 -0.34 -29.34
CA LEU A 34 -1.85 0.02 -28.84
C LEU A 34 -1.11 0.87 -29.90
N THR A 35 -0.83 2.15 -29.63
CA THR A 35 -0.06 3.01 -30.53
C THR A 35 1.45 2.82 -30.32
N GLY A 36 2.17 2.57 -31.43
CA GLY A 36 3.60 2.82 -31.68
C GLY A 36 4.65 2.30 -30.69
N ALA A 37 4.62 2.72 -29.43
CA ALA A 37 5.66 2.47 -28.43
C ALA A 37 5.53 1.12 -27.70
N GLN A 38 4.39 0.45 -27.80
CA GLN A 38 4.11 -0.80 -27.07
C GLN A 38 4.60 -2.07 -27.79
N LYS A 39 5.11 -1.95 -29.03
CA LYS A 39 5.48 -3.11 -29.84
C LYS A 39 6.92 -3.61 -29.63
N LEU A 40 7.79 -2.86 -28.95
CA LEU A 40 9.22 -3.21 -28.85
C LEU A 40 9.61 -4.00 -27.59
N LEU A 41 8.70 -4.19 -26.62
CA LEU A 41 8.99 -4.84 -25.34
C LEU A 41 8.56 -6.31 -25.27
N ALA A 42 7.94 -6.85 -26.34
CA ALA A 42 7.44 -8.22 -26.37
C ALA A 42 8.40 -9.24 -27.03
N ASP A 43 9.53 -8.81 -27.61
CA ASP A 43 10.36 -9.66 -28.46
C ASP A 43 11.46 -10.44 -27.70
N GLN A 44 11.99 -9.98 -26.55
CA GLN A 44 13.25 -10.57 -26.01
C GLN A 44 13.29 -10.99 -24.54
N SER A 45 12.18 -10.98 -23.80
CA SER A 45 12.15 -11.63 -22.49
C SER A 45 10.71 -11.89 -22.08
N GLY A 46 10.39 -13.15 -21.75
CA GLY A 46 9.05 -13.60 -21.33
C GLY A 46 8.55 -13.05 -20.00
N ALA A 47 8.49 -11.73 -19.85
CA ALA A 47 7.82 -11.03 -18.77
C ALA A 47 7.17 -9.77 -19.33
N ILE A 48 5.84 -9.78 -19.47
CA ILE A 48 5.08 -8.57 -19.79
C ILE A 48 4.69 -7.93 -18.45
N ASP A 49 5.42 -6.88 -18.07
CA ASP A 49 5.00 -5.95 -17.01
C ASP A 49 3.95 -4.99 -17.58
N VAL A 50 2.68 -5.17 -17.21
CA VAL A 50 1.63 -4.19 -17.52
C VAL A 50 1.61 -3.14 -16.40
N THR A 51 2.59 -2.24 -16.40
CA THR A 51 2.53 -1.02 -15.60
C THR A 51 1.69 -0.01 -16.36
N ALA A 52 0.39 0.03 -16.06
CA ALA A 52 -0.51 1.03 -16.62
C ALA A 52 -0.09 2.43 -16.14
N LEU A 53 0.29 3.24 -17.13
CA LEU A 53 0.62 4.65 -17.02
C LEU A 53 -0.64 5.45 -16.64
N TYR A 54 -0.59 6.22 -15.56
CA TYR A 54 -1.45 7.38 -15.36
C TYR A 54 -0.61 8.57 -14.91
N ASP A 55 -0.59 9.56 -15.80
CA ASP A 55 -0.29 10.99 -15.66
C ASP A 55 0.66 11.45 -14.53
N GLY A 56 1.94 11.66 -14.89
CA GLY A 56 2.80 12.66 -14.25
C GLY A 56 3.58 12.28 -12.99
N MET A 57 3.46 11.06 -12.44
CA MET A 57 4.35 10.58 -11.38
C MET A 57 5.21 9.41 -11.87
N GLU A 58 6.52 9.64 -12.02
CA GLU A 58 7.49 8.59 -12.33
C GLU A 58 7.52 7.54 -11.20
N TRP A 59 6.86 6.40 -11.43
CA TRP A 59 7.13 5.16 -10.69
C TRP A 59 8.21 4.39 -11.44
N VAL A 60 9.48 4.64 -11.11
CA VAL A 60 10.60 3.87 -11.67
C VAL A 60 10.69 2.51 -10.98
N GLY A 61 10.15 1.49 -11.66
CA GLY A 61 10.72 0.15 -11.81
C GLY A 61 10.94 -0.69 -10.55
N ALA A 62 9.97 -1.55 -10.22
CA ALA A 62 10.25 -2.78 -9.49
C ALA A 62 10.40 -3.94 -10.49
N LYS A 63 11.60 -4.11 -11.04
CA LYS A 63 11.96 -5.37 -11.71
C LYS A 63 12.15 -6.44 -10.65
N PHE A 64 11.20 -7.36 -10.51
CA PHE A 64 11.39 -8.57 -9.71
C PHE A 64 11.97 -9.67 -10.59
N THR A 65 13.30 -9.73 -10.66
CA THR A 65 14.01 -10.89 -11.20
C THR A 65 14.93 -11.48 -10.13
N GLY A 66 14.73 -12.76 -9.79
CA GLY A 66 15.74 -13.51 -9.04
C GLY A 66 15.21 -14.69 -8.22
N TRP A 67 15.05 -15.85 -8.86
CA TRP A 67 15.24 -17.14 -8.19
C TRP A 67 16.68 -17.59 -8.48
N GLY A 68 17.58 -17.45 -7.49
CA GLY A 68 18.98 -17.88 -7.54
C GLY A 68 19.69 -17.65 -6.19
N PRO A 69 20.64 -18.51 -5.76
CA PRO A 69 21.01 -18.67 -4.35
C PRO A 69 21.93 -17.58 -3.76
N PHE A 70 22.11 -16.45 -4.44
CA PHE A 70 22.89 -15.30 -3.95
C PHE A 70 22.19 -13.96 -4.23
N GLY A 71 20.87 -13.92 -4.05
CA GLY A 71 20.09 -12.69 -4.14
C GLY A 71 20.50 -11.72 -3.04
N ARG A 72 21.29 -10.70 -3.37
CA ARG A 72 21.38 -9.49 -2.55
C ARG A 72 19.99 -8.87 -2.51
N GLY A 73 19.27 -9.16 -1.42
CA GLY A 73 17.93 -8.64 -1.19
C GLY A 73 17.96 -7.12 -1.30
N ILE A 74 17.20 -6.58 -2.26
CA ILE A 74 16.91 -5.15 -2.29
C ILE A 74 16.09 -4.90 -1.03
N ALA A 75 16.68 -4.21 -0.06
CA ALA A 75 15.98 -3.83 1.15
C ALA A 75 14.72 -3.03 0.74
N PRO A 76 13.56 -3.27 1.37
CA PRO A 76 12.36 -2.52 1.06
C PRO A 76 12.63 -1.01 1.21
N LYS A 77 12.22 -0.23 0.22
CA LYS A 77 12.42 1.23 0.22
C LYS A 77 11.60 1.82 1.37
N ARG A 78 12.28 2.44 2.33
CA ARG A 78 11.66 3.14 3.46
C ARG A 78 10.98 4.44 3.00
N LEU A 79 9.84 4.74 3.60
CA LEU A 79 9.15 6.02 3.41
C LEU A 79 9.93 7.16 4.09
N PRO A 80 9.94 8.37 3.50
CA PRO A 80 10.42 9.55 4.20
C PRO A 80 9.64 9.77 5.50
N THR A 81 10.34 10.16 6.57
CA THR A 81 9.71 10.39 7.88
C THR A 81 9.97 11.78 8.40
N LYS A 82 9.01 12.32 9.16
CA LYS A 82 9.10 13.58 9.90
C LYS A 82 9.26 13.29 11.41
N PRO A 83 10.19 13.98 12.12
CA PRO A 83 10.28 13.87 13.57
C PRO A 83 9.06 14.50 14.26
N GLN A 84 8.87 14.18 15.54
CA GLN A 84 7.88 14.86 16.39
C GLN A 84 8.24 16.34 16.53
N HIS A 85 7.24 17.20 16.70
CA HIS A 85 7.43 18.60 17.05
C HIS A 85 8.28 18.70 18.33
N PRO A 86 9.29 19.59 18.38
CA PRO A 86 10.27 19.63 19.48
C PRO A 86 9.63 19.84 20.86
N ASP A 87 8.48 20.52 20.92
CA ASP A 87 7.77 20.79 22.18
C ASP A 87 6.92 19.61 22.68
N VAL A 88 6.83 18.51 21.91
CA VAL A 88 6.08 17.32 22.32
C VAL A 88 6.98 16.43 23.18
N PRO A 89 6.59 16.12 24.45
CA PRO A 89 7.33 15.20 25.29
C PRO A 89 7.43 13.81 24.66
N LYS A 90 8.51 13.08 24.97
CA LYS A 90 8.64 11.68 24.58
C LYS A 90 7.80 10.80 25.50
N TYR A 91 6.73 10.24 24.97
CA TYR A 91 5.88 9.30 25.70
C TYR A 91 6.29 7.85 25.44
N PRO A 92 6.10 6.92 26.39
CA PRO A 92 6.22 5.49 26.10
C PRO A 92 5.19 5.07 25.04
N LYS A 93 5.48 3.95 24.35
CA LYS A 93 4.52 3.36 23.41
C LYS A 93 3.27 2.89 24.18
N SER A 94 2.09 3.25 23.69
CA SER A 94 0.82 2.81 24.28
C SER A 94 0.69 1.29 24.22
N PRO A 95 0.21 0.62 25.29
CA PRO A 95 -0.08 -0.82 25.25
C PRO A 95 -1.22 -1.18 24.30
N HIS A 96 -2.02 -0.19 23.89
CA HIS A 96 -3.10 -0.37 22.90
C HIS A 96 -2.61 -0.16 21.46
N SER A 97 -1.36 0.24 21.25
CA SER A 97 -0.80 0.44 19.92
C SER A 97 -0.61 -0.90 19.21
N LYS A 98 -1.29 -1.05 18.09
CA LYS A 98 -1.25 -2.26 17.26
C LYS A 98 -1.24 -1.89 15.78
N PRO A 99 -0.61 -2.70 14.90
CA PRO A 99 -0.73 -2.52 13.47
C PRO A 99 -2.20 -2.72 13.06
N VAL A 100 -2.64 -1.95 12.07
CA VAL A 100 -3.94 -2.14 11.45
C VAL A 100 -3.97 -3.47 10.70
N THR A 101 -5.10 -4.16 10.77
CA THR A 101 -5.39 -5.37 9.98
C THR A 101 -6.86 -5.38 9.58
N SER A 102 -7.27 -6.34 8.74
CA SER A 102 -8.67 -6.60 8.43
C SER A 102 -9.55 -6.94 9.66
N SER A 103 -8.93 -7.23 10.82
CA SER A 103 -9.61 -7.53 12.07
C SER A 103 -9.70 -6.34 13.03
N THR A 104 -9.18 -5.16 12.64
CA THR A 104 -9.31 -3.95 13.45
C THR A 104 -10.78 -3.62 13.67
N THR A 105 -11.17 -3.50 14.93
CA THR A 105 -12.55 -3.25 15.34
C THR A 105 -13.04 -1.88 14.85
N PRO A 106 -14.34 -1.72 14.59
CA PRO A 106 -14.94 -0.39 14.38
C PRO A 106 -14.60 0.58 15.51
N GLY A 107 -14.48 1.87 15.18
CA GLY A 107 -14.15 2.93 16.13
C GLY A 107 -13.32 4.05 15.51
N GLU A 108 -13.01 5.04 16.35
CA GLU A 108 -12.14 6.18 16.04
C GLU A 108 -10.74 5.93 16.59
N TYR A 109 -9.73 6.26 15.79
CA TYR A 109 -8.35 6.00 16.11
C TYR A 109 -7.45 7.17 15.73
N VAL A 110 -6.45 7.44 16.56
CA VAL A 110 -5.24 8.10 16.07
C VAL A 110 -4.38 7.07 15.36
N PHE A 111 -3.75 7.46 14.25
CA PHE A 111 -2.81 6.60 13.56
C PHE A 111 -1.45 7.27 13.39
N VAL A 112 -0.43 6.42 13.30
CA VAL A 112 0.92 6.79 12.85
C VAL A 112 1.43 5.70 11.91
N GLN A 113 1.89 6.09 10.73
CA GLN A 113 2.58 5.21 9.80
C GLN A 113 4.09 5.29 10.03
N ASP A 114 4.75 4.15 10.19
CA ASP A 114 6.21 4.09 10.36
C ASP A 114 6.97 4.18 9.03
N ALA A 115 8.30 4.16 9.11
CA ALA A 115 9.19 4.22 7.93
C ALA A 115 9.08 3.00 7.02
N ASP A 116 8.59 1.87 7.52
CA ASP A 116 8.41 0.63 6.75
C ASP A 116 7.01 0.57 6.11
N GLY A 117 6.18 1.61 6.33
CA GLY A 117 4.86 1.75 5.73
C GLY A 117 3.74 1.11 6.55
N VAL A 118 4.02 0.59 7.74
CA VAL A 118 3.02 -0.04 8.61
C VAL A 118 2.23 1.04 9.35
N VAL A 119 0.89 0.99 9.24
CA VAL A 119 -0.01 1.88 9.98
C VAL A 119 -0.31 1.27 11.34
N TYR A 120 0.08 1.96 12.41
CA TYR A 120 -0.28 1.63 13.78
C TYR A 120 -1.41 2.53 14.26
N VAL A 121 -2.29 1.98 15.10
CA VAL A 121 -3.44 2.69 15.66
C VAL A 121 -3.53 2.54 17.16
N VAL A 122 -4.06 3.58 17.80
CA VAL A 122 -4.49 3.60 19.21
C VAL A 122 -5.90 4.22 19.23
N PRO A 123 -6.82 3.75 20.09
CA PRO A 123 -8.13 4.40 20.22
C PRO A 123 -7.99 5.91 20.44
N GLN A 124 -8.86 6.68 19.80
CA GLN A 124 -8.86 8.14 19.84
C GLN A 124 -8.88 8.64 21.30
N ALA A 125 -7.88 9.44 21.65
CA ALA A 125 -7.75 10.08 22.96
C ALA A 125 -6.89 11.34 22.87
N SER A 126 -7.03 12.24 23.85
CA SER A 126 -6.20 13.45 23.91
C SER A 126 -4.71 13.07 24.01
N HIS A 127 -3.87 13.76 23.23
CA HIS A 127 -2.42 13.56 23.18
C HIS A 127 -1.97 12.11 22.85
N ALA A 128 -2.76 11.37 22.07
CA ALA A 128 -2.47 9.97 21.77
C ALA A 128 -1.40 9.76 20.67
N HIS A 129 -1.29 10.66 19.67
CA HIS A 129 -0.31 10.54 18.57
C HIS A 129 1.13 10.21 18.97
N PRO A 130 1.77 10.87 19.97
CA PRO A 130 3.16 10.57 20.33
C PRO A 130 3.32 9.20 20.99
N THR A 131 2.23 8.59 21.47
CA THR A 131 2.22 7.26 22.11
C THR A 131 2.10 6.12 21.10
N VAL A 132 1.70 6.38 19.85
CA VAL A 132 1.42 5.32 18.87
C VAL A 132 2.69 4.52 18.56
N LEU A 133 3.79 5.19 18.18
CA LEU A 133 5.09 4.53 18.06
C LEU A 133 5.91 4.64 19.36
N GLY A 134 5.66 5.66 20.17
CA GLY A 134 6.37 5.92 21.42
C GLY A 134 7.83 6.38 21.23
N GLY A 135 8.50 6.74 22.32
CA GLY A 135 9.94 6.96 22.38
C GLY A 135 10.47 8.13 21.54
N GLY A 136 9.62 9.01 21.01
CA GLY A 136 10.03 10.07 20.10
C GLY A 136 10.28 9.58 18.66
N GLN A 137 9.80 8.39 18.28
CA GLN A 137 10.02 7.84 16.94
C GLN A 137 9.39 8.74 15.85
N PRO A 138 10.07 8.90 14.70
CA PRO A 138 9.55 9.68 13.58
C PRO A 138 8.45 8.92 12.83
N ALA A 139 7.64 9.64 12.06
CA ALA A 139 6.49 9.09 11.34
C ALA A 139 6.56 9.42 9.85
N ALA A 140 6.14 8.50 8.99
CA ALA A 140 5.93 8.76 7.57
C ALA A 140 4.61 9.51 7.32
N ALA A 141 3.61 9.26 8.14
CA ALA A 141 2.32 9.94 8.16
C ALA A 141 1.72 9.84 9.56
N ALA A 142 0.85 10.79 9.92
CA ALA A 142 0.07 10.73 11.14
C ALA A 142 -1.22 11.52 10.99
N GLY A 143 -2.25 11.10 11.72
CA GLY A 143 -3.57 11.70 11.65
C GLY A 143 -4.59 10.87 12.41
N GLU A 144 -5.84 10.89 11.97
CA GLU A 144 -6.92 10.12 12.55
C GLU A 144 -7.64 9.31 11.47
N ILE A 145 -8.19 8.15 11.87
CA ILE A 145 -9.06 7.34 11.04
C ILE A 145 -10.33 6.94 11.78
N THR A 146 -11.42 6.83 11.03
CA THR A 146 -12.69 6.28 11.52
C THR A 146 -13.02 5.00 10.76
N ILE A 147 -13.25 3.92 11.51
CA ILE A 147 -13.69 2.64 10.97
C ILE A 147 -15.17 2.46 11.35
N GLY A 148 -16.04 2.44 10.33
CA GLY A 148 -17.47 2.27 10.50
C GLY A 148 -17.87 0.87 10.99
N PRO A 149 -19.15 0.66 11.38
CA PRO A 149 -19.64 -0.58 11.97
C PRO A 149 -19.54 -1.81 11.06
N ASN A 150 -19.39 -1.61 9.76
CA ASN A 150 -19.18 -2.65 8.75
C ASN A 150 -17.69 -2.95 8.47
N GLY A 151 -16.77 -2.37 9.24
CA GLY A 151 -15.32 -2.53 9.05
C GLY A 151 -14.74 -1.74 7.88
N VAL A 152 -15.50 -0.79 7.32
CA VAL A 152 -15.03 0.11 6.24
C VAL A 152 -14.47 1.38 6.85
N VAL A 153 -13.30 1.81 6.40
CA VAL A 153 -12.71 3.10 6.76
C VAL A 153 -13.52 4.20 6.08
N THR A 154 -14.15 5.06 6.88
CA THR A 154 -15.00 6.16 6.41
C THR A 154 -14.34 7.52 6.51
N GLU A 155 -13.26 7.63 7.28
CA GLU A 155 -12.48 8.85 7.40
C GLU A 155 -10.99 8.55 7.53
N ILE A 156 -10.16 9.33 6.83
CA ILE A 156 -8.72 9.42 6.93
C ILE A 156 -8.35 10.90 6.84
N ASN A 157 -7.79 11.46 7.90
CA ASN A 157 -7.35 12.85 7.93
C ASN A 157 -5.87 12.97 8.35
N ASN A 158 -5.30 14.17 8.26
CA ASN A 158 -3.91 14.48 8.67
C ASN A 158 -3.85 15.32 9.95
N ILE A 159 -4.88 15.26 10.81
CA ILE A 159 -4.93 15.99 12.07
C ILE A 159 -3.94 15.36 13.04
N SER A 160 -2.76 15.98 13.17
CA SER A 160 -1.77 15.59 14.17
C SER A 160 -0.95 16.79 14.61
N GLY A 161 -1.23 17.32 15.80
CA GLY A 161 -0.39 18.37 16.40
C GLY A 161 1.04 17.90 16.68
N THR A 162 1.27 16.59 16.76
CA THR A 162 2.58 15.99 17.04
C THR A 162 3.51 15.98 15.84
N PHE A 163 3.02 15.58 14.67
CA PHE A 163 3.88 15.44 13.47
C PHE A 163 3.54 16.47 12.40
N GLN A 164 2.31 16.98 12.34
CA GLN A 164 1.88 18.03 11.42
C GLN A 164 2.21 17.70 9.96
N HIS A 165 1.84 16.51 9.49
CA HIS A 165 1.97 16.16 8.07
C HIS A 165 0.94 16.96 7.24
N ASP A 166 1.32 17.33 6.03
CA ASP A 166 0.37 17.88 5.06
C ASP A 166 -0.47 16.76 4.41
N ALA A 167 -1.48 17.15 3.64
CA ALA A 167 -2.44 16.23 3.03
C ALA A 167 -1.83 15.27 1.98
N SER A 168 -0.62 15.53 1.47
CA SER A 168 0.00 14.71 0.42
C SER A 168 0.31 13.28 0.87
N VAL A 169 0.35 13.02 2.19
CA VAL A 169 0.60 11.68 2.74
C VAL A 169 -0.64 10.77 2.70
N LEU A 170 -1.85 11.34 2.62
CA LEU A 170 -3.10 10.60 2.81
C LEU A 170 -3.36 9.50 1.77
N PRO A 171 -3.04 9.67 0.47
CA PRO A 171 -3.14 8.57 -0.50
C PRO A 171 -2.24 7.38 -0.16
N GLY A 172 -1.06 7.63 0.40
CA GLY A 172 -0.14 6.58 0.86
C GLY A 172 -0.69 5.80 2.05
N VAL A 173 -1.36 6.50 2.98
CA VAL A 173 -2.04 5.89 4.12
C VAL A 173 -3.22 5.03 3.65
N GLN A 174 -4.08 5.54 2.76
CA GLN A 174 -5.17 4.76 2.18
C GLN A 174 -4.67 3.44 1.59
N LYS A 175 -3.62 3.50 0.75
CA LYS A 175 -3.03 2.31 0.14
C LYS A 175 -2.52 1.32 1.19
N ALA A 176 -1.89 1.81 2.26
CA ALA A 176 -1.40 0.95 3.34
C ALA A 176 -2.55 0.27 4.12
N LEU A 177 -3.66 0.97 4.34
CA LEU A 177 -4.87 0.40 4.96
C LEU A 177 -5.50 -0.69 4.07
N GLU A 178 -5.58 -0.45 2.76
CA GLU A 178 -6.06 -1.43 1.79
C GLU A 178 -5.15 -2.67 1.74
N GLN A 179 -3.83 -2.47 1.75
CA GLN A 179 -2.84 -3.55 1.81
C GLN A 179 -2.91 -4.33 3.13
N ALA A 180 -3.30 -3.70 4.23
CA ALA A 180 -3.56 -4.34 5.52
C ALA A 180 -4.90 -5.11 5.55
N GLY A 181 -5.67 -5.08 4.45
CA GLY A 181 -6.91 -5.84 4.27
C GLY A 181 -8.17 -5.10 4.71
N LEU A 182 -8.10 -3.79 4.98
CA LEU A 182 -9.30 -2.96 5.18
C LEU A 182 -9.91 -2.54 3.84
N LYS A 183 -11.21 -2.25 3.88
CA LYS A 183 -11.88 -1.53 2.80
C LYS A 183 -11.92 -0.06 3.15
N VAL A 184 -11.66 0.80 2.17
CA VAL A 184 -11.71 2.26 2.33
C VAL A 184 -12.84 2.82 1.47
N ALA A 185 -13.67 3.70 2.04
CA ALA A 185 -14.74 4.34 1.30
C ALA A 185 -14.17 5.31 0.23
N PRO A 186 -14.83 5.48 -0.93
CA PRO A 186 -14.32 6.33 -2.01
C PRO A 186 -14.04 7.79 -1.62
N ASP A 187 -14.76 8.31 -0.64
CA ASP A 187 -14.64 9.67 -0.14
C ASP A 187 -14.01 9.76 1.27
N ALA A 188 -13.34 8.69 1.73
CA ALA A 188 -12.80 8.62 3.09
C ALA A 188 -11.71 9.67 3.39
N ILE A 189 -10.97 10.14 2.40
CA ILE A 189 -9.93 11.17 2.61
C ILE A 189 -10.61 12.51 2.93
N LYS A 190 -10.41 13.01 4.15
CA LYS A 190 -10.90 14.30 4.65
C LYS A 190 -9.70 15.15 5.11
N PRO A 191 -9.01 15.87 4.21
CA PRO A 191 -7.81 16.61 4.56
C PRO A 191 -8.08 17.75 5.54
N PHE A 192 -7.17 17.96 6.48
CA PHE A 192 -7.15 19.12 7.37
C PHE A 192 -6.08 20.11 6.94
N GLN A 193 -6.46 21.39 6.88
CA GLN A 193 -5.57 22.51 6.60
C GLN A 193 -5.30 23.29 7.90
N TRP A 194 -4.03 23.58 8.15
CA TRP A 194 -3.56 24.33 9.32
C TRP A 194 -3.66 25.85 9.10
#